data_AF-A0A3D3B9B8-F1
#
_entry.id   AF-A0A3D3B9B8-F1
#
_cell.length_a   1.000
_cell.length_b   1.000
_cell.length_c   1.000
_cell.angle_alpha   90.00
_cell.angle_beta   90.00
_cell.angle_gamma   90.00
#
_symmetry.space_group_name_H-M   'P 1'
#
loop_
_entity.id
_entity.type
_entity.pdbx_description
1 polymer ?
#
loop_
_entity_poly.entity_id
_entity_poly.type
_entity_poly.pdbx_seq_one_letter_code
_entity_poly.pdbx_strand_id
1 'polypeptide(L)'
;MQRVAFTFAAALALALPGASLADEHENRDYDHKPEAQDFIHGAPEKPSEPWTLAAGGRIYDNWWDALDREKPESTNPAFPVSVNKEQSGSGTWRCKACHGWDYLGKDGIYSKGSNFTGIKGINGAIGKPVEEIAKILRDANHPYTTEMITDEEMQRVAAFVSRGQVDMRSFIDYETRTVNAGDKELGRGIFQTTCAACHGFDGRLIDWGEDGAHNYVGTEAAELPDEVMHKILSAHTGVQMINLRAFPLSYAIDVLAYAATLPLEPPTE
;
A
#
# COMPACT_ATOMS: atom_id res chain seq x y z
N MET A 1 17.63 -52.43 -49.43
CA MET A 1 18.55 -51.39 -48.91
C MET A 1 17.87 -50.03 -49.05
N GLN A 2 17.05 -49.66 -48.07
CA GLN A 2 16.27 -48.42 -48.07
C GLN A 2 16.96 -47.43 -47.13
N ARG A 3 17.43 -46.30 -47.66
CA ARG A 3 18.07 -45.23 -46.90
C ARG A 3 16.98 -44.38 -46.25
N VAL A 4 16.97 -44.34 -44.93
CA VAL A 4 16.14 -43.45 -44.12
C VAL A 4 16.76 -42.05 -44.16
N ALA A 5 16.01 -41.07 -44.68
CA ALA A 5 16.36 -39.66 -44.59
C ALA A 5 15.76 -39.11 -43.29
N PHE A 6 16.63 -38.64 -42.38
CA PHE A 6 16.23 -37.91 -41.18
C PHE A 6 15.99 -36.44 -41.55
N THR A 7 14.74 -36.01 -41.51
CA THR A 7 14.36 -34.59 -41.52
C THR A 7 14.46 -34.06 -40.09
N PHE A 8 15.44 -33.18 -39.84
CA PHE A 8 15.50 -32.38 -38.63
C PHE A 8 14.40 -31.31 -38.69
N ALA A 9 13.35 -31.45 -37.88
CA ALA A 9 12.43 -30.37 -37.59
C ALA A 9 13.04 -29.51 -36.48
N ALA A 10 13.49 -28.30 -36.83
CA ALA A 10 13.87 -27.29 -35.86
C ALA A 10 12.60 -26.78 -35.17
N ALA A 11 12.40 -27.17 -33.91
CA ALA A 11 11.37 -26.59 -33.05
C ALA A 11 11.82 -25.17 -32.66
N LEU A 12 11.22 -24.18 -33.30
CA LEU A 12 11.35 -22.78 -32.92
C LEU A 12 10.59 -22.57 -31.60
N ALA A 13 11.31 -22.61 -30.48
CA ALA A 13 10.75 -22.23 -29.19
C ALA A 13 10.47 -20.72 -29.21
N LEU A 14 9.21 -20.37 -29.42
CA LEU A 14 8.69 -19.02 -29.17
C LEU A 14 8.75 -18.79 -27.66
N ALA A 15 9.79 -18.09 -27.22
CA ALA A 15 9.83 -17.48 -25.90
C ALA A 15 8.76 -16.38 -25.88
N LEU A 16 7.62 -16.66 -25.23
CA LEU A 16 6.67 -15.62 -24.85
C LEU A 16 7.35 -14.77 -23.77
N PRO A 17 7.52 -13.45 -23.98
CA PRO A 17 7.93 -12.58 -22.89
C PRO A 17 6.82 -12.63 -21.82
N GLY A 18 7.21 -12.92 -20.59
CA GLY A 18 6.31 -12.91 -19.45
C GLY A 18 5.59 -11.57 -19.39
N ALA A 19 4.26 -11.62 -19.42
CA ALA A 19 3.42 -10.47 -19.15
C ALA A 19 3.75 -9.99 -17.73
N SER A 20 4.26 -8.77 -17.64
CA SER A 20 4.24 -8.03 -16.39
C SER A 20 2.78 -7.89 -15.96
N LEU A 21 2.46 -8.35 -14.75
CA LEU A 21 1.21 -8.01 -14.09
C LEU A 21 1.28 -6.51 -13.74
N ALA A 22 0.93 -5.69 -14.72
CA ALA A 22 0.52 -4.32 -14.48
C ALA A 22 -0.83 -4.40 -13.76
N ASP A 23 -0.86 -3.79 -12.58
CA ASP A 23 -1.99 -3.69 -11.66
C ASP A 23 -3.11 -2.84 -12.31
N GLU A 24 -3.86 -3.41 -13.25
CA GLU A 24 -4.88 -2.68 -14.02
C GLU A 24 -6.25 -2.59 -13.32
N HIS A 25 -6.48 -3.26 -12.18
CA HIS A 25 -7.85 -3.60 -11.78
C HIS A 25 -8.28 -3.30 -10.34
N GLU A 26 -7.83 -2.18 -9.74
CA GLU A 26 -8.61 -1.53 -8.67
C GLU A 26 -9.88 -0.88 -9.32
N ASN A 27 -10.95 -1.66 -9.46
CA ASN A 27 -12.27 -1.20 -9.88
C ASN A 27 -12.88 -0.26 -8.82
N ARG A 28 -13.45 0.87 -9.28
CA ARG A 28 -14.10 1.94 -8.47
C ARG A 28 -15.41 1.49 -7.79
N ASP A 29 -15.59 0.22 -7.48
CA ASP A 29 -16.88 -0.38 -7.11
C ASP A 29 -17.07 -0.57 -5.61
N TYR A 30 -16.50 0.33 -4.80
CA TYR A 30 -17.01 0.49 -3.45
C TYR A 30 -18.23 1.42 -3.50
N ASP A 31 -19.43 0.84 -3.68
CA ASP A 31 -20.69 1.56 -3.53
C ASP A 31 -20.83 2.01 -2.07
N HIS A 32 -20.48 3.28 -1.82
CA HIS A 32 -20.60 3.89 -0.50
C HIS A 32 -21.84 4.76 -0.43
N LYS A 33 -22.53 4.68 0.71
CA LYS A 33 -23.65 5.58 0.98
C LYS A 33 -23.17 7.04 0.94
N PRO A 34 -24.00 8.01 0.53
CA PRO A 34 -23.59 9.42 0.48
C PRO A 34 -23.01 9.95 1.79
N GLU A 35 -23.49 9.44 2.94
CA GLU A 35 -23.01 9.83 4.28
C GLU A 35 -21.58 9.38 4.57
N ALA A 36 -21.03 8.46 3.76
CA ALA A 36 -19.68 7.95 3.89
C ALA A 36 -18.62 8.83 3.24
N GLN A 37 -19.01 9.59 2.22
CA GLN A 37 -18.12 10.34 1.34
C GLN A 37 -17.26 11.33 2.14
N ASP A 38 -17.87 12.01 3.12
CA ASP A 38 -17.19 12.96 4.00
C ASP A 38 -16.09 12.29 4.85
N PHE A 39 -16.27 11.03 5.26
CA PHE A 39 -15.24 10.31 6.01
C PHE A 39 -14.11 9.81 5.10
N ILE A 40 -14.46 9.34 3.91
CA ILE A 40 -13.51 8.71 2.98
C ILE A 40 -12.62 9.77 2.33
N HIS A 41 -13.25 10.78 1.70
CA HIS A 41 -12.56 11.79 0.87
C HIS A 41 -12.60 13.20 1.46
N GLY A 42 -13.46 13.44 2.44
CA GLY A 42 -13.60 14.77 3.07
C GLY A 42 -12.49 15.11 4.06
N ALA A 43 -12.59 16.31 4.62
CA ALA A 43 -11.73 16.82 5.67
C ALA A 43 -12.55 17.48 6.79
N PRO A 44 -12.19 17.28 8.08
CA PRO A 44 -12.86 17.98 9.16
C PRO A 44 -12.54 19.47 9.10
N GLU A 45 -13.48 20.31 9.54
CA GLU A 45 -13.29 21.78 9.59
C GLU A 45 -12.06 22.18 10.42
N LYS A 46 -11.71 21.37 11.44
CA LYS A 46 -10.54 21.57 12.30
C LYS A 46 -9.71 20.29 12.36
N PRO A 47 -8.80 20.07 11.39
CA PRO A 47 -7.91 18.93 11.36
C PRO A 47 -7.11 18.76 12.66
N SER A 48 -7.22 17.58 13.27
CA SER A 48 -6.32 17.18 14.36
C SER A 48 -5.02 16.61 13.78
N GLU A 49 -3.94 16.64 14.55
CA GLU A 49 -2.66 16.10 14.10
C GLU A 49 -2.74 14.60 13.70
N PRO A 50 -3.35 13.70 14.50
CA PRO A 50 -3.53 12.31 14.06
C PRO A 50 -4.32 12.18 12.76
N TRP A 51 -5.37 12.99 12.57
CA TRP A 51 -6.13 12.97 11.32
C TRP A 51 -5.26 13.41 10.13
N THR A 52 -4.51 14.50 10.28
CA THR A 52 -3.61 15.02 9.22
C THR A 52 -2.59 13.97 8.80
N LEU A 53 -1.99 13.27 9.76
CA LEU A 53 -1.00 12.22 9.47
C LEU A 53 -1.63 10.97 8.85
N ALA A 54 -2.82 10.55 9.31
CA ALA A 54 -3.53 9.44 8.70
C ALA A 54 -3.96 9.76 7.25
N ALA A 55 -4.54 10.93 7.03
CA ALA A 55 -4.94 11.40 5.70
C ALA A 55 -3.72 11.52 4.76
N GLY A 56 -2.59 12.06 5.25
CA GLY A 56 -1.34 12.09 4.50
C GLY A 56 -0.80 10.71 4.14
N GLY A 57 -0.95 9.73 5.05
CA GLY A 57 -0.62 8.33 4.78
C GLY A 57 -1.50 7.72 3.69
N ARG A 58 -2.83 7.95 3.72
CA ARG A 58 -3.73 7.48 2.64
C ARG A 58 -3.34 8.02 1.27
N ILE A 59 -3.05 9.32 1.20
CA ILE A 59 -2.63 9.95 -0.06
C ILE A 59 -1.26 9.39 -0.50
N TYR A 60 -0.35 9.07 0.43
CA TYR A 60 0.90 8.39 0.13
C TYR A 60 0.69 7.00 -0.48
N ASP A 61 -0.29 6.24 0.01
CA ASP A 61 -0.61 4.91 -0.50
C ASP A 61 -1.19 4.98 -1.92
N ASN A 62 -2.30 5.69 -2.08
CA ASN A 62 -2.97 5.88 -3.37
C ASN A 62 -3.73 7.22 -3.35
N TRP A 63 -3.12 8.25 -3.97
CA TRP A 63 -3.63 9.61 -3.88
C TRP A 63 -4.96 9.83 -4.62
N TRP A 64 -5.19 9.15 -5.74
CA TRP A 64 -6.40 9.37 -6.53
C TRP A 64 -7.61 8.74 -5.84
N ASP A 65 -7.44 7.55 -5.26
CA ASP A 65 -8.50 6.91 -4.47
C ASP A 65 -8.68 7.59 -3.10
N ALA A 66 -7.62 8.16 -2.51
CA ALA A 66 -7.76 8.93 -1.28
C ALA A 66 -8.54 10.24 -1.49
N LEU A 67 -8.40 10.88 -2.65
CA LEU A 67 -8.91 12.23 -2.93
C LEU A 67 -10.13 12.27 -3.84
N ASP A 68 -10.66 11.12 -4.26
CA ASP A 68 -11.72 11.00 -5.28
C ASP A 68 -11.35 11.77 -6.56
N ARG A 69 -10.27 11.32 -7.19
CA ARG A 69 -9.75 11.86 -8.46
C ARG A 69 -9.69 10.77 -9.51
N GLU A 70 -9.68 11.20 -10.76
CA GLU A 70 -9.49 10.28 -11.87
C GLU A 70 -8.10 9.64 -11.80
N LYS A 71 -8.09 8.31 -11.97
CA LYS A 71 -6.88 7.49 -11.99
C LYS A 71 -5.97 7.93 -13.15
N PRO A 72 -4.66 8.19 -12.93
CA PRO A 72 -3.74 8.48 -14.01
C PRO A 72 -3.57 7.29 -14.95
N GLU A 73 -3.64 7.49 -16.27
CA GLU A 73 -3.49 6.38 -17.23
C GLU A 73 -2.04 6.14 -17.65
N SER A 74 -1.21 7.19 -17.63
CA SER A 74 0.17 7.12 -18.10
C SER A 74 1.14 6.64 -17.02
N THR A 75 2.34 6.21 -17.43
CA THR A 75 3.45 6.02 -16.50
C THR A 75 3.94 7.37 -15.98
N ASN A 76 4.19 7.47 -14.67
CA ASN A 76 4.78 8.64 -14.04
C ASN A 76 6.15 8.95 -14.68
N PRO A 77 6.38 10.16 -15.22
CA PRO A 77 7.64 10.51 -15.87
C PRO A 77 8.88 10.38 -14.98
N ALA A 78 8.72 10.47 -13.66
CA ALA A 78 9.81 10.31 -12.69
C ALA A 78 10.06 8.85 -12.29
N PHE A 79 9.20 7.91 -12.69
CA PHE A 79 9.38 6.49 -12.38
C PHE A 79 10.58 5.91 -13.17
N PRO A 80 11.50 5.17 -12.54
CA PRO A 80 12.75 4.77 -13.16
C PRO A 80 12.56 3.51 -14.04
N VAL A 81 11.89 3.68 -15.18
CA VAL A 81 11.58 2.57 -16.13
C VAL A 81 12.82 1.85 -16.68
N SER A 82 13.99 2.47 -16.62
CA SER A 82 15.26 1.84 -16.99
C SER A 82 15.73 0.81 -15.97
N VAL A 83 15.32 0.96 -14.71
CA VAL A 83 15.62 0.06 -13.58
C VAL A 83 14.47 -0.93 -13.37
N ASN A 84 13.23 -0.46 -13.34
CA ASN A 84 12.02 -1.27 -13.19
C ASN A 84 11.20 -1.25 -14.47
N LYS A 85 11.30 -2.33 -15.26
CA LYS A 85 10.56 -2.49 -16.53
C LYS A 85 9.23 -3.20 -16.37
N GLU A 86 8.95 -3.73 -15.17
CA GLU A 86 7.77 -4.54 -14.88
C GLU A 86 6.57 -3.66 -14.52
N GLN A 87 6.81 -2.46 -13.98
CA GLN A 87 5.75 -1.53 -13.61
C GLN A 87 5.55 -0.43 -14.64
N SER A 88 4.29 -0.12 -14.92
CA SER A 88 3.84 0.94 -15.82
C SER A 88 2.46 1.44 -15.42
N GLY A 89 2.01 2.56 -16.01
CA GLY A 89 0.66 3.09 -15.82
C GLY A 89 0.44 3.70 -14.43
N SER A 90 -0.84 3.70 -14.00
CA SER A 90 -1.35 4.35 -12.78
C SER A 90 -0.55 4.02 -11.53
N GLY A 91 -0.19 2.75 -11.31
CA GLY A 91 0.53 2.30 -10.13
C GLY A 91 1.84 3.05 -9.87
N THR A 92 2.50 3.51 -10.94
CA THR A 92 3.77 4.28 -10.85
C THR A 92 3.59 5.71 -10.30
N TRP A 93 2.36 6.18 -10.11
CA TRP A 93 2.04 7.46 -9.50
C TRP A 93 1.81 7.38 -7.98
N ARG A 94 1.81 6.18 -7.39
CA ARG A 94 1.69 5.98 -5.94
C ARG A 94 3.03 6.27 -5.27
N CYS A 95 3.07 7.05 -4.20
CA CYS A 95 4.34 7.35 -3.51
C CYS A 95 5.00 6.05 -3.00
N LYS A 96 4.20 5.10 -2.52
CA LYS A 96 4.67 3.77 -2.12
C LYS A 96 5.38 3.01 -3.25
N ALA A 97 5.06 3.23 -4.53
CA ALA A 97 5.66 2.47 -5.63
C ALA A 97 7.16 2.71 -5.75
N CYS A 98 7.64 3.89 -5.36
CA CYS A 98 9.08 4.19 -5.30
C CYS A 98 9.66 4.00 -3.90
N HIS A 99 8.89 4.29 -2.85
CA HIS A 99 9.40 4.44 -1.49
C HIS A 99 9.00 3.32 -0.51
N GLY A 100 8.19 2.36 -0.94
CA GLY A 100 7.71 1.22 -0.14
C GLY A 100 6.66 1.60 0.90
N TRP A 101 5.83 0.64 1.33
CA TRP A 101 4.96 0.84 2.50
C TRP A 101 5.73 0.89 3.82
N ASP A 102 6.97 0.37 3.82
CA ASP A 102 7.92 0.48 4.92
C ASP A 102 8.68 1.81 4.97
N TYR A 103 8.50 2.68 3.97
CA TYR A 103 9.12 4.01 3.84
C TYR A 103 10.63 4.00 3.56
N LEU A 104 11.22 2.84 3.24
CA LEU A 104 12.67 2.66 3.08
C LEU A 104 13.10 2.47 1.62
N GLY A 105 12.15 2.26 0.70
CA GLY A 105 12.43 2.07 -0.73
C GLY A 105 13.45 0.95 -0.95
N LYS A 106 14.50 1.24 -1.72
CA LYS A 106 15.60 0.31 -2.01
C LYS A 106 16.34 -0.21 -0.77
N ASP A 107 16.25 0.49 0.36
CA ASP A 107 16.96 0.14 1.59
C ASP A 107 16.09 -0.72 2.52
N GLY A 108 14.88 -1.12 2.08
CA GLY A 108 13.95 -1.96 2.81
C GLY A 108 13.33 -3.07 1.96
N ILE A 109 12.02 -3.25 2.05
CA ILE A 109 11.28 -4.34 1.38
C ILE A 109 11.39 -4.27 -0.15
N TYR A 110 11.63 -3.08 -0.72
CA TYR A 110 11.84 -2.87 -2.16
C TYR A 110 13.33 -2.90 -2.54
N SER A 111 14.17 -3.58 -1.75
CA SER A 111 15.60 -3.78 -2.05
C SER A 111 15.86 -4.73 -3.22
N LYS A 112 14.87 -5.51 -3.64
CA LYS A 112 14.90 -6.43 -4.80
C LYS A 112 13.47 -6.76 -5.26
N GLY A 113 13.35 -7.54 -6.33
CA GLY A 113 12.08 -8.03 -6.85
C GLY A 113 11.36 -7.02 -7.75
N SER A 114 10.09 -7.30 -8.06
CA SER A 114 9.26 -6.55 -9.01
C SER A 114 8.98 -5.10 -8.60
N ASN A 115 9.20 -4.77 -7.32
CA ASN A 115 9.08 -3.42 -6.77
C ASN A 115 10.41 -2.65 -6.70
N PHE A 116 11.54 -3.25 -7.10
CA PHE A 116 12.83 -2.58 -7.00
C PHE A 116 12.94 -1.42 -8.00
N THR A 117 13.08 -0.20 -7.48
CA THR A 117 13.27 1.02 -8.29
C THR A 117 14.68 1.61 -8.18
N GLY A 118 15.47 1.16 -7.19
CA GLY A 118 16.74 1.79 -6.82
C GLY A 118 16.59 3.18 -6.17
N ILE A 119 15.37 3.62 -5.88
CA ILE A 119 15.07 4.89 -5.20
C ILE A 119 15.08 4.65 -3.68
N LYS A 120 15.68 5.58 -2.94
CA LYS A 120 15.73 5.52 -1.47
C LYS A 120 14.36 5.81 -0.85
N GLY A 121 14.18 5.39 0.40
CA GLY A 121 13.01 5.73 1.20
C GLY A 121 12.85 7.21 1.52
N ILE A 122 11.74 7.52 2.20
CA ILE A 122 11.41 8.87 2.68
C ILE A 122 11.91 9.13 4.11
N ASN A 123 12.50 8.14 4.79
CA ASN A 123 13.03 8.24 6.15
C ASN A 123 14.06 9.37 6.35
N GLY A 124 14.81 9.74 5.31
CA GLY A 124 15.71 10.89 5.35
C GLY A 124 15.03 12.27 5.41
N ALA A 125 13.70 12.32 5.28
CA ALA A 125 12.90 13.53 5.39
C ALA A 125 12.27 13.71 6.79
N ILE A 126 12.47 12.76 7.71
CA ILE A 126 11.94 12.88 9.08
C ILE A 126 12.48 14.16 9.74
N GLY A 127 11.56 14.96 10.28
CA GLY A 127 11.85 16.23 10.95
C GLY A 127 12.10 17.41 10.01
N LYS A 128 12.07 17.23 8.68
CA LYS A 128 12.18 18.35 7.74
C LYS A 128 10.93 19.24 7.78
N PRO A 129 11.05 20.55 7.48
CA PRO A 129 9.90 21.44 7.35
C PRO A 129 8.90 20.95 6.31
N VAL A 130 7.61 21.00 6.63
CA VAL A 130 6.52 20.51 5.77
C VAL A 130 6.53 21.22 4.42
N GLU A 131 6.79 22.51 4.41
CA GLU A 131 6.76 23.39 3.26
C GLU A 131 7.96 23.14 2.33
N GLU A 132 9.08 22.64 2.86
CA GLU A 132 10.21 22.18 2.05
C GLU A 132 9.84 20.87 1.34
N ILE A 133 9.23 19.92 2.06
CA ILE A 133 8.76 18.66 1.49
C ILE A 133 7.68 18.92 0.43
N ALA A 134 6.69 19.78 0.72
CA ALA A 134 5.62 20.11 -0.21
C ALA A 134 6.16 20.71 -1.51
N LYS A 135 7.23 21.51 -1.47
CA LYS A 135 7.90 22.02 -2.67
C LYS A 135 8.61 20.92 -3.46
N ILE A 136 9.25 19.97 -2.77
CA ILE A 136 9.89 18.80 -3.41
C ILE A 136 8.83 17.94 -4.12
N LEU A 137 7.66 17.76 -3.52
CA LEU A 137 6.54 17.02 -4.09
C LEU A 137 5.87 17.70 -5.31
N ARG A 138 6.42 18.84 -5.76
CA ARG A 138 6.01 19.56 -6.98
C ARG A 138 7.11 19.64 -8.03
N ASP A 139 8.30 19.14 -7.74
CA ASP A 139 9.45 19.27 -8.63
C ASP A 139 9.46 18.19 -9.73
N ALA A 140 10.49 18.21 -10.58
CA ALA A 140 10.60 17.26 -11.69
C ALA A 140 10.74 15.79 -11.25
N ASN A 141 11.09 15.52 -9.99
CA ASN A 141 11.16 14.17 -9.42
C ASN A 141 9.80 13.71 -8.86
N HIS A 142 8.86 14.65 -8.62
CA HIS A 142 7.52 14.37 -8.14
C HIS A 142 6.53 15.29 -8.87
N PRO A 143 6.16 14.98 -10.12
CA PRO A 143 5.41 15.91 -10.98
C PRO A 143 3.91 16.00 -10.64
N TYR A 144 3.55 16.05 -9.34
CA TYR A 144 2.17 16.20 -8.90
C TYR A 144 1.72 17.66 -9.07
N THR A 145 0.71 17.90 -9.90
CA THR A 145 0.15 19.25 -10.11
C THR A 145 -0.90 19.60 -9.05
N THR A 146 -1.24 20.89 -8.95
CA THR A 146 -2.32 21.36 -8.06
C THR A 146 -3.70 20.81 -8.45
N GLU A 147 -3.86 20.36 -9.70
CA GLU A 147 -5.08 19.70 -10.17
C GLU A 147 -5.17 18.25 -9.67
N MET A 148 -4.04 17.55 -9.54
CA MET A 148 -3.96 16.20 -9.00
C MET A 148 -4.15 16.19 -7.48
N ILE A 149 -3.36 17.01 -6.79
CA ILE A 149 -3.33 17.13 -5.34
C ILE A 149 -3.26 18.62 -5.05
N THR A 150 -4.27 19.20 -4.40
CA THR A 150 -4.31 20.62 -4.04
C THR A 150 -3.19 20.97 -3.05
N ASP A 151 -2.90 22.26 -2.85
CA ASP A 151 -1.85 22.67 -1.91
C ASP A 151 -2.17 22.29 -0.46
N GLU A 152 -3.46 22.31 -0.08
CA GLU A 152 -3.90 21.87 1.25
C GLU A 152 -3.70 20.37 1.44
N GLU A 153 -4.10 19.56 0.46
CA GLU A 153 -3.91 18.09 0.48
C GLU A 153 -2.40 17.74 0.47
N MET A 154 -1.59 18.51 -0.25
CA MET A 154 -0.14 18.34 -0.30
C MET A 154 0.51 18.57 1.07
N GLN A 155 0.01 19.52 1.88
CA GLN A 155 0.49 19.69 3.26
C GLN A 155 0.26 18.44 4.12
N ARG A 156 -0.80 17.66 3.85
CA ARG A 156 -1.11 16.43 4.61
C ARG A 156 -0.07 15.35 4.32
N VAL A 157 0.24 15.11 3.04
CA VAL A 157 1.33 14.19 2.64
C VAL A 157 2.67 14.66 3.17
N ALA A 158 2.98 15.95 3.02
CA ALA A 158 4.25 16.50 3.48
C ALA A 158 4.39 16.38 5.02
N ALA A 159 3.30 16.55 5.77
CA ALA A 159 3.29 16.31 7.22
C ALA A 159 3.53 14.82 7.54
N PHE A 160 2.88 13.91 6.82
CA PHE A 160 3.13 12.48 6.95
C PHE A 160 4.60 12.11 6.67
N VAL A 161 5.18 12.62 5.58
CA VAL A 161 6.59 12.42 5.24
C VAL A 161 7.51 13.02 6.30
N SER A 162 7.18 14.17 6.88
CA SER A 162 7.98 14.81 7.93
C SER A 162 7.95 14.04 9.25
N ARG A 163 6.79 13.54 9.68
CA ARG A 163 6.60 13.06 11.06
C ARG A 163 5.54 11.99 11.28
N GLY A 164 4.98 11.43 10.21
CA GLY A 164 4.00 10.33 10.25
C GLY A 164 4.58 8.94 10.00
N GLN A 165 5.86 8.83 9.63
CA GLN A 165 6.55 7.57 9.41
C GLN A 165 6.76 6.78 10.71
N VAL A 166 6.80 5.45 10.61
CA VAL A 166 7.16 4.54 11.72
C VAL A 166 8.27 3.60 11.26
N ASP A 167 9.25 3.31 12.12
CA ASP A 167 10.33 2.37 11.79
C ASP A 167 9.84 0.93 11.99
N MET A 168 9.33 0.33 10.92
CA MET A 168 8.73 -1.00 10.98
C MET A 168 9.74 -2.12 11.22
N ARG A 169 11.05 -1.88 11.01
CA ARG A 169 12.11 -2.85 11.30
C ARG A 169 12.19 -3.22 12.78
N SER A 170 11.59 -2.41 13.65
CA SER A 170 11.52 -2.67 15.09
C SER A 170 10.50 -3.74 15.48
N PHE A 171 9.59 -4.13 14.57
CA PHE A 171 8.52 -5.11 14.85
C PHE A 171 8.16 -6.04 13.66
N ILE A 172 8.79 -5.88 12.50
CA ILE A 172 8.67 -6.77 11.34
C ILE A 172 10.06 -7.26 10.94
N ASP A 173 10.22 -8.57 10.81
CA ASP A 173 11.38 -9.19 10.19
C ASP A 173 11.23 -9.18 8.66
N TYR A 174 12.15 -8.52 7.95
CA TYR A 174 12.05 -8.36 6.49
C TYR A 174 12.56 -9.57 5.72
N GLU A 175 13.37 -10.44 6.33
CA GLU A 175 13.83 -11.66 5.69
C GLU A 175 12.73 -12.71 5.69
N THR A 176 12.05 -12.89 6.83
CA THR A 176 10.97 -13.87 6.98
C THR A 176 9.58 -13.31 6.71
N ARG A 177 9.44 -11.98 6.59
CA ARG A 177 8.16 -11.25 6.45
C ARG A 177 7.22 -11.46 7.63
N THR A 178 7.76 -11.74 8.82
CA THR A 178 6.94 -12.02 10.02
C THR A 178 6.92 -10.87 11.02
N VAL A 179 5.77 -10.65 11.65
CA VAL A 179 5.63 -9.75 12.81
C VAL A 179 6.28 -10.40 14.04
N ASN A 180 7.30 -9.76 14.60
CA ASN A 180 8.13 -10.33 15.67
C ASN A 180 7.94 -9.64 17.05
N ALA A 181 7.00 -8.70 17.14
CA ALA A 181 6.64 -8.00 18.37
C ALA A 181 5.12 -7.87 18.51
N GLY A 182 4.66 -7.35 19.65
CA GLY A 182 3.25 -7.11 19.96
C GLY A 182 2.62 -8.17 20.87
N ASP A 183 1.66 -7.73 21.67
CA ASP A 183 0.81 -8.57 22.52
C ASP A 183 -0.44 -8.99 21.73
N LYS A 184 -0.47 -10.26 21.32
CA LYS A 184 -1.57 -10.82 20.54
C LYS A 184 -2.90 -10.85 21.30
N GLU A 185 -2.90 -10.96 22.63
CA GLU A 185 -4.13 -10.95 23.42
C GLU A 185 -4.72 -9.55 23.50
N LEU A 186 -3.88 -8.53 23.65
CA LEU A 186 -4.33 -7.13 23.57
C LEU A 186 -4.79 -6.79 22.14
N GLY A 187 -4.02 -7.21 21.13
CA GLY A 187 -4.36 -7.07 19.73
C GLY A 187 -5.71 -7.71 19.37
N ARG A 188 -5.97 -8.91 19.88
CA ARG A 188 -7.26 -9.61 19.76
C ARG A 188 -8.39 -8.77 20.34
N GLY A 189 -8.21 -8.21 21.53
CA GLY A 189 -9.21 -7.35 22.17
C GLY A 189 -9.56 -6.13 21.32
N ILE A 190 -8.56 -5.46 20.75
CA ILE A 190 -8.76 -4.30 19.89
C ILE A 190 -9.43 -4.71 18.57
N PHE A 191 -8.92 -5.76 17.91
CA PHE A 191 -9.47 -6.25 16.65
C PHE A 191 -10.95 -6.63 16.80
N GLN A 192 -11.29 -7.45 17.80
CA GLN A 192 -12.66 -7.93 18.02
C GLN A 192 -13.66 -6.80 18.34
N THR A 193 -13.21 -5.70 18.93
CA THR A 193 -14.09 -4.59 19.33
C THR A 193 -14.17 -3.47 18.32
N THR A 194 -13.18 -3.37 17.41
CA THR A 194 -13.01 -2.22 16.54
C THR A 194 -12.96 -2.61 15.06
N CYS A 195 -12.20 -3.64 14.70
CA CYS A 195 -11.95 -4.04 13.30
C CYS A 195 -12.97 -5.09 12.81
N ALA A 196 -13.38 -6.01 13.70
CA ALA A 196 -14.28 -7.12 13.39
C ALA A 196 -15.70 -6.66 13.00
N ALA A 197 -16.07 -5.40 13.31
CA ALA A 197 -17.31 -4.81 12.85
C ALA A 197 -17.43 -4.79 11.31
N CYS A 198 -16.30 -4.70 10.60
CA CYS A 198 -16.24 -4.74 9.14
C CYS A 198 -15.55 -6.00 8.63
N HIS A 199 -14.53 -6.51 9.33
CA HIS A 199 -13.75 -7.67 8.86
C HIS A 199 -14.22 -9.03 9.40
N GLY A 200 -15.20 -9.06 10.31
CA GLY A 200 -15.61 -10.28 11.01
C GLY A 200 -14.61 -10.70 12.10
N PHE A 201 -15.04 -11.55 13.03
CA PHE A 201 -14.18 -11.97 14.15
C PHE A 201 -12.97 -12.81 13.73
N ASP A 202 -13.08 -13.52 12.61
CA ASP A 202 -12.01 -14.32 12.01
C ASP A 202 -11.32 -13.59 10.84
N GLY A 203 -11.68 -12.33 10.55
CA GLY A 203 -11.04 -11.53 9.51
C GLY A 203 -11.41 -11.89 8.07
N ARG A 204 -12.37 -12.79 7.84
CA ARG A 204 -12.77 -13.30 6.53
C ARG A 204 -14.11 -12.78 6.02
N LEU A 205 -14.72 -11.78 6.68
CA LEU A 205 -16.04 -11.27 6.28
C LEU A 205 -16.01 -10.57 4.92
N ILE A 206 -14.88 -9.96 4.57
CA ILE A 206 -14.67 -9.33 3.26
C ILE A 206 -13.57 -10.13 2.58
N ASP A 207 -13.86 -10.57 1.36
CA ASP A 207 -12.90 -11.22 0.45
C ASP A 207 -12.63 -10.27 -0.71
N TRP A 208 -11.38 -9.85 -0.86
CA TRP A 208 -10.91 -9.01 -1.96
C TRP A 208 -9.93 -9.77 -2.87
N GLY A 209 -10.00 -11.10 -2.86
CA GLY A 209 -9.33 -11.93 -3.83
C GLY A 209 -9.98 -11.84 -5.21
N GLU A 210 -9.17 -11.94 -6.25
CA GLU A 210 -9.61 -11.95 -7.64
C GLU A 210 -9.18 -13.25 -8.34
N ASP A 211 -9.80 -13.56 -9.49
CA ASP A 211 -9.44 -14.72 -10.32
C ASP A 211 -9.42 -16.08 -9.58
N GLY A 212 -10.28 -16.23 -8.57
CA GLY A 212 -10.37 -17.43 -7.74
C GLY A 212 -9.30 -17.54 -6.66
N ALA A 213 -8.44 -16.53 -6.51
CA ALA A 213 -7.68 -16.31 -5.28
C ALA A 213 -8.61 -15.73 -4.19
N HIS A 214 -8.18 -15.87 -2.94
CA HIS A 214 -8.89 -15.35 -1.78
C HIS A 214 -7.95 -14.48 -0.96
N ASN A 215 -8.38 -13.27 -0.63
CA ASN A 215 -7.59 -12.35 0.19
C ASN A 215 -8.44 -11.84 1.37
N TYR A 216 -7.90 -12.04 2.57
CA TYR A 216 -8.51 -11.72 3.85
C TYR A 216 -7.52 -10.96 4.72
N VAL A 217 -7.96 -10.46 5.88
CA VAL A 217 -7.05 -9.79 6.81
C VAL A 217 -5.84 -10.67 7.17
N GLY A 218 -6.07 -11.98 7.37
CA GLY A 218 -5.01 -12.92 7.71
C GLY A 218 -3.99 -13.12 6.59
N THR A 219 -4.44 -13.24 5.33
CA THR A 219 -3.54 -13.43 4.18
C THR A 219 -2.65 -12.20 3.98
N GLU A 220 -3.24 -11.00 4.01
CA GLU A 220 -2.51 -9.74 3.87
C GLU A 220 -1.51 -9.53 5.02
N ALA A 221 -1.91 -9.83 6.26
CA ALA A 221 -1.02 -9.66 7.41
C ALA A 221 0.16 -10.64 7.40
N ALA A 222 0.00 -11.81 6.76
CA ALA A 222 1.06 -12.80 6.60
C ALA A 222 2.02 -12.47 5.45
N GLU A 223 1.51 -11.92 4.35
CA GLU A 223 2.31 -11.65 3.13
C GLU A 223 2.88 -10.22 3.10
N LEU A 224 2.06 -9.24 3.48
CA LEU A 224 2.29 -7.81 3.33
C LEU A 224 2.12 -7.06 4.68
N PRO A 225 2.81 -7.46 5.77
CA PRO A 225 2.61 -6.86 7.09
C PRO A 225 2.93 -5.36 7.16
N ASP A 226 3.83 -4.84 6.32
CA ASP A 226 4.12 -3.41 6.23
C ASP A 226 2.96 -2.61 5.58
N GLU A 227 2.33 -3.15 4.55
CA GLU A 227 1.13 -2.57 3.95
C GLU A 227 -0.04 -2.60 4.93
N VAL A 228 -0.26 -3.74 5.62
CA VAL A 228 -1.29 -3.83 6.65
C VAL A 228 -1.01 -2.84 7.78
N MET A 229 0.24 -2.68 8.22
CA MET A 229 0.59 -1.68 9.22
C MET A 229 0.33 -0.25 8.73
N HIS A 230 0.66 0.06 7.48
CA HIS A 230 0.35 1.34 6.87
C HIS A 230 -1.17 1.60 6.91
N LYS A 231 -1.98 0.62 6.52
CA LYS A 231 -3.44 0.71 6.52
C LYS A 231 -4.03 0.77 7.93
N ILE A 232 -3.49 0.05 8.92
CA ILE A 232 -3.90 0.20 10.33
C ILE A 232 -3.68 1.64 10.82
N LEU A 233 -2.60 2.29 10.40
CA LEU A 233 -2.24 3.63 10.83
C LEU A 233 -2.85 4.75 9.97
N SER A 234 -3.32 4.47 8.76
CA SER A 234 -3.76 5.50 7.81
C SER A 234 -5.17 5.26 7.26
N ALA A 235 -5.70 4.04 7.38
CA ALA A 235 -6.84 3.46 6.66
C ALA A 235 -6.55 3.11 5.20
N HIS A 236 -7.34 2.17 4.66
CA HIS A 236 -7.35 1.83 3.23
C HIS A 236 -8.01 2.96 2.43
N THR A 237 -7.50 3.23 1.23
CA THR A 237 -8.00 4.29 0.34
C THR A 237 -9.36 3.94 -0.24
N GLY A 238 -10.19 4.95 -0.50
CA GLY A 238 -11.48 4.74 -1.15
C GLY A 238 -12.52 3.93 -0.36
N VAL A 239 -12.29 3.60 0.93
CA VAL A 239 -13.26 2.89 1.78
C VAL A 239 -13.35 3.47 3.19
N GLN A 240 -14.44 3.18 3.89
CA GLN A 240 -14.66 3.59 5.29
C GLN A 240 -13.87 2.75 6.31
N MET A 241 -12.59 2.49 6.04
CA MET A 241 -11.74 1.81 7.02
C MET A 241 -11.34 2.80 8.11
N ILE A 242 -11.49 2.39 9.37
CA ILE A 242 -10.96 3.14 10.52
C ILE A 242 -9.43 3.06 10.56
N ASN A 243 -8.79 3.89 11.38
CA ASN A 243 -7.36 3.78 11.65
C ASN A 243 -7.05 4.01 13.14
N LEU A 244 -5.86 3.59 13.55
CA LEU A 244 -5.39 3.69 14.94
C LEU A 244 -4.39 4.83 15.17
N ARG A 245 -4.30 5.83 14.26
CA ARG A 245 -3.27 6.89 14.32
C ARG A 245 -3.28 7.71 15.61
N ALA A 246 -4.46 7.87 16.21
CA ALA A 246 -4.65 8.63 17.43
C ALA A 246 -4.30 7.83 18.72
N PHE A 247 -4.02 6.54 18.60
CA PHE A 247 -3.72 5.65 19.71
C PHE A 247 -2.20 5.40 19.82
N PRO A 248 -1.71 4.85 20.96
CA PRO A 248 -0.32 4.44 21.07
C PRO A 248 0.08 3.50 19.93
N LEU A 249 1.27 3.71 19.35
CA LEU A 249 1.79 2.85 18.26
C LEU A 249 1.78 1.36 18.64
N SER A 250 2.02 1.04 19.91
CA SER A 250 1.97 -0.34 20.41
C SER A 250 0.64 -1.02 20.10
N TYR A 251 -0.49 -0.31 20.15
CA TYR A 251 -1.80 -0.89 19.85
C TYR A 251 -1.93 -1.31 18.38
N ALA A 252 -1.34 -0.54 17.46
CA ALA A 252 -1.30 -0.92 16.05
C ALA A 252 -0.40 -2.15 15.83
N ILE A 253 0.74 -2.22 16.53
CA ILE A 253 1.65 -3.38 16.50
C ILE A 253 0.93 -4.63 17.05
N ASP A 254 0.22 -4.51 18.18
CA ASP A 254 -0.53 -5.59 18.80
C ASP A 254 -1.62 -6.12 17.87
N VAL A 255 -2.38 -5.22 17.22
CA VAL A 255 -3.40 -5.59 16.22
C VAL A 255 -2.78 -6.30 15.02
N LEU A 256 -1.66 -5.80 14.48
CA LEU A 256 -0.95 -6.46 13.38
C LEU A 256 -0.46 -7.86 13.78
N ALA A 257 0.07 -8.00 14.99
CA ALA A 257 0.55 -9.28 15.52
C ALA A 257 -0.57 -10.31 15.69
N TYR A 258 -1.78 -9.86 16.07
CA TYR A 258 -2.97 -10.71 16.12
C TYR A 258 -3.51 -11.02 14.71
N ALA A 259 -3.58 -10.02 13.83
CA ALA A 259 -4.05 -10.16 12.46
C ALA A 259 -3.25 -11.23 11.68
N ALA A 260 -1.94 -11.28 11.89
CA ALA A 260 -1.05 -12.30 11.32
C ALA A 260 -1.29 -13.74 11.86
N THR A 261 -2.22 -13.93 12.81
CA THR A 261 -2.66 -15.25 13.30
C THR A 261 -4.04 -15.67 12.80
N LEU A 262 -4.72 -14.80 12.06
CA LEU A 262 -6.04 -15.08 11.54
C LEU A 262 -5.99 -16.14 10.43
N PRO A 263 -7.10 -16.85 10.16
CA PRO A 263 -7.17 -17.85 9.10
C PRO A 263 -6.76 -17.28 7.73
N LEU A 264 -6.01 -18.09 6.98
CA LEU A 264 -5.57 -17.77 5.62
C LEU A 264 -6.47 -18.42 4.56
N GLU A 265 -7.08 -19.56 4.90
CA GLU A 265 -7.91 -20.34 3.99
C GLU A 265 -9.38 -19.88 4.03
N PRO A 266 -10.14 -20.11 2.94
CA PRO A 266 -11.58 -19.90 2.93
C PRO A 266 -12.30 -20.64 4.07
N PRO A 267 -13.45 -20.13 4.56
CA PRO A 267 -14.28 -20.85 5.51
C PRO A 267 -14.66 -22.24 4.97
N THR A 268 -14.50 -23.27 5.80
CA THR A 268 -15.03 -24.60 5.48
C THR A 268 -16.56 -24.56 5.58
N GLU A 269 -17.26 -25.03 4.54
CA GLU A 269 -18.71 -25.22 4.53
C GLU A 269 -19.21 -26.19 5.62
#